data_AF-A0A2V7L9Z1-F1
#
_entry.id   AF-A0A2V7L9Z1-F1
#
_cell.length_a   1.000
_cell.length_b   1.000
_cell.length_c   1.000
_cell.angle_alpha   90.00
_cell.angle_beta   90.00
_cell.angle_gamma   90.00
#
_symmetry.space_group_name_H-M   'P 1'
#
loop_
_entity.id
_entity.type
_entity.pdbx_description
1 polymer ?
#
loop_
_entity_poly.entity_id
_entity_poly.type
_entity_poly.pdbx_seq_one_letter_code
_entity_poly.pdbx_strand_id
1 'polypeptide(L)' 'MCGIIGVTGVPDAARVAYLGLYSLQHRGQESGGMVAVDGEGVARSHRGMGL' A
#
# COMPACT_ATOMS: atom_id res chain seq x y z
N MET A 1 -4.74 -15.38 -5.21
CA MET A 1 -3.47 -15.27 -4.44
C MET A 1 -3.42 -13.81 -3.93
N CYS A 2 -2.60 -13.48 -2.92
CA CYS A 2 -2.51 -12.10 -2.39
C CYS A 2 -1.04 -11.67 -2.27
N GLY A 3 -0.79 -10.36 -2.30
CA GLY A 3 0.52 -9.74 -2.05
C GLY A 3 0.45 -8.78 -0.86
N ILE A 4 1.52 -8.73 -0.05
CA ILE A 4 1.65 -7.80 1.09
C ILE A 4 2.99 -7.09 1.02
N ILE A 5 3.03 -5.83 1.44
CA ILE A 5 4.26 -5.04 1.59
C ILE A 5 4.11 -4.03 2.72
N GLY A 6 5.21 -3.74 3.42
CA GLY A 6 5.31 -2.65 4.41
C GLY A 6 6.56 -1.82 4.17
N VAL A 7 6.47 -0.52 4.42
CA VAL A 7 7.57 0.44 4.24
C VAL A 7 7.63 1.35 5.48
N THR A 8 8.83 1.59 5.99
CA THR A 8 9.08 2.45 7.17
C THR A 8 10.44 3.13 7.06
N GLY A 9 10.62 4.25 7.77
CA GLY A 9 11.92 4.92 7.90
C GLY A 9 12.38 5.69 6.64
N VAL A 10 11.50 5.95 5.69
CA VAL A 10 11.82 6.74 4.49
C VAL A 10 10.78 7.84 4.25
N PRO A 11 11.18 8.98 3.66
CA PRO A 11 10.23 9.94 3.11
C PRO A 11 9.30 9.26 2.08
N ASP A 12 8.06 9.73 1.98
CA ASP A 12 7.06 9.21 1.04
C ASP A 12 6.79 7.69 1.14
N ALA A 13 6.86 7.10 2.35
CA ALA A 13 6.66 5.66 2.54
C ALA A 13 5.38 5.11 1.88
N ALA A 14 4.29 5.89 1.85
CA ALA A 14 3.05 5.53 1.15
C ALA A 14 3.24 5.35 -0.37
N ARG A 15 4.01 6.23 -1.02
CA ARG A 15 4.31 6.14 -2.46
C ARG A 15 5.17 4.93 -2.77
N VAL A 16 6.16 4.65 -1.93
CA VAL A 16 7.02 3.46 -2.07
C VAL A 16 6.20 2.18 -1.89
N ALA A 17 5.32 2.14 -0.88
CA ALA A 17 4.41 1.01 -0.68
C ALA A 17 3.48 0.79 -1.88
N TYR A 18 3.00 1.86 -2.53
CA TYR A 18 2.16 1.78 -3.72
C TYR A 18 2.91 1.13 -4.89
N LEU A 19 4.13 1.58 -5.17
CA LEU A 19 4.97 1.00 -6.23
C LEU A 19 5.33 -0.47 -5.95
N GLY A 20 5.51 -0.82 -4.68
CA GLY A 20 5.70 -2.20 -4.26
C GLY A 20 4.45 -3.06 -4.46
N LEU A 21 3.26 -2.56 -4.11
CA LEU A 21 1.99 -3.23 -4.40
C LEU A 21 1.79 -3.43 -5.91
N TYR A 22 2.09 -2.41 -6.71
CA TYR A 22 2.07 -2.50 -8.18
C TYR A 22 3.02 -3.59 -8.70
N SER A 23 4.22 -3.71 -8.14
CA SER A 23 5.17 -4.78 -8.51
C SER A 23 4.64 -6.18 -8.12
N LEU A 24 3.81 -6.26 -7.08
CA LEU A 24 3.16 -7.48 -6.62
C LEU A 24 1.80 -7.74 -7.30
N GLN A 25 1.39 -6.94 -8.30
CA GLN A 25 0.05 -7.01 -8.89
C GLN A 25 -0.31 -8.40 -9.44
N HIS A 26 0.66 -9.12 -9.98
CA HIS A 26 0.50 -10.48 -10.50
C HIS A 26 0.05 -11.48 -9.42
N ARG A 27 0.21 -11.14 -8.14
CA ARG A 27 -0.23 -11.99 -7.02
C ARG A 27 -1.73 -11.90 -6.78
N GLY A 28 -2.41 -10.84 -7.17
CA GLY A 28 -3.87 -10.70 -7.07
C GLY A 28 -4.35 -9.39 -7.67
N GLN A 29 -5.44 -9.42 -8.47
CA GLN A 29 -5.93 -8.26 -9.24
C GLN A 29 -7.39 -7.88 -8.93
N GLU A 30 -8.01 -8.59 -8.00
CA GLU A 30 -9.42 -8.42 -7.62
C GLU A 30 -9.68 -7.20 -6.74
N SER A 31 -8.72 -6.85 -5.88
CA SER A 31 -8.82 -5.72 -4.95
C SER A 31 -7.44 -5.27 -4.47
N GLY A 32 -7.38 -4.07 -3.91
CA GLY A 32 -6.16 -3.49 -3.34
C GLY A 32 -6.48 -2.62 -2.13
N GLY A 33 -5.46 -2.40 -1.31
CA GLY A 33 -5.61 -1.52 -0.16
C GLY A 33 -4.28 -1.15 0.49
N MET A 34 -4.29 -0.01 1.17
CA MET A 34 -3.14 0.52 1.90
C MET A 34 -3.61 1.28 3.14
N VAL A 35 -2.79 1.23 4.18
CA VAL A 35 -2.87 2.13 5.32
C VAL A 35 -1.52 2.83 5.45
N ALA A 36 -1.53 4.15 5.63
CA ALA A 36 -0.34 4.94 5.89
C ALA A 36 -0.56 5.81 7.12
N VAL A 37 0.49 6.03 7.90
CA VAL A 37 0.47 6.89 9.08
C VAL A 37 1.26 8.14 8.75
N ASP A 38 0.66 9.31 8.96
CA ASP A 38 1.34 10.59 8.72
C ASP A 38 2.26 10.99 9.89
N GLY A 39 2.95 12.13 9.73
CA GLY A 39 3.87 12.64 10.74
C GLY A 39 3.22 13.02 12.08
N GLU A 40 1.90 13.19 12.11
CA GLU A 40 1.13 13.46 13.34
C GLU A 40 0.66 12.15 14.00
N GLY A 41 1.02 11.00 13.43
CA GLY A 41 0.58 9.69 13.92
C GLY A 41 -0.83 9.32 13.47
N VAL A 42 -1.44 10.08 12.56
CA VAL A 42 -2.81 9.80 12.09
C VAL A 42 -2.77 8.78 10.97
N ALA A 43 -3.50 7.67 11.17
CA ALA A 43 -3.64 6.63 10.18
C ALA A 43 -4.71 7.00 9.13
N ARG A 44 -4.37 6.86 7.85
CA ARG A 44 -5.28 6.98 6.71
C ARG A 44 -5.32 5.68 5.95
N SER A 45 -6.52 5.20 5.64
CA SER A 45 -6.72 3.95 4.92
C SER A 45 -7.50 4.16 3.63
N HIS A 46 -7.06 3.49 2.57
CA HIS A 46 -7.81 3.38 1.33
C HIS A 46 -7.85 1.93 0.88
N ARG A 47 -9.03 1.44 0.47
CA ARG A 47 -9.24 0.08 -0.04
C ARG A 47 -10.32 0.13 -1.11
N GLY A 48 -10.16 -0.67 -2.15
CA GLY A 48 -11.07 -0.69 -3.28
C GLY A 48 -11.02 -2.02 -4.03
N MET A 49 -12.08 -2.26 -4.81
CA MET A 49 -12.13 -3.35 -5.76
C MET A 49 -11.45 -2.93 -7.07
N GLY A 50 -10.84 -3.88 -7.77
CA GLY A 50 -10.10 -3.64 -9.00
C GLY A 50 -8.72 -3.02 -8.78
N LEU A 51 -8.13 -2.59 -9.90
CA LEU A 51 -6.84 -1.88 -9.97
C LEU A 51 -7.05 -0.38 -10.06
#